data_AF-A0A1I4A6B5-F1
#
_entry.id   AF-A0A1I4A6B5-F1
#
_cell.length_a   1.000
_cell.length_b   1.000
_cell.length_c   1.000
_cell.angle_alpha   90.00
_cell.angle_beta   90.00
_cell.angle_gamma   90.00
#
_symmetry.space_group_name_H-M   'P 1'
#
loop_
_entity.id
_entity.type
_entity.pdbx_description
1 polymer ?
#
loop_
_entity_poly.entity_id
_entity_poly.type
_entity_poly.pdbx_seq_one_letter_code
_entity_poly.pdbx_strand_id
1 'polypeptide(L)'
;MLDLALGISALIWFCVFVFPVYGFVAGRRDRAEHLKRAQGIVLSLTALLLLFDFTLGVMINEDAEMAELERLQSYRWWLIGAVAVSLGLAWAMFGLGQKKRAN
;
A
#
# COMPACT_ATOMS: atom_id res chain seq x y z
N MET A 1 1.88 -15.99 12.95
CA MET A 1 2.45 -15.20 11.82
C MET A 1 1.35 -14.65 10.90
N LEU A 2 0.22 -15.35 10.77
CA LEU A 2 -0.97 -14.88 10.05
C LEU A 2 -1.48 -13.51 10.55
N ASP A 3 -1.57 -13.30 11.86
CA ASP A 3 -2.01 -12.02 12.45
C ASP A 3 -1.14 -10.82 12.05
N LEU A 4 0.17 -11.04 11.89
CA LEU A 4 1.09 -10.00 11.45
C LEU A 4 0.87 -9.65 9.97
N ALA A 5 0.64 -10.65 9.12
CA ALA A 5 0.34 -10.45 7.71
C ALA A 5 -1.01 -9.72 7.53
N LEU A 6 -2.03 -10.07 8.33
CA LEU A 6 -3.31 -9.37 8.39
C LEU A 6 -3.14 -7.91 8.84
N GLY A 7 -2.34 -7.67 9.89
CA GLY A 7 -2.04 -6.32 10.37
C GLY A 7 -1.32 -5.45 9.34
N ILE A 8 -0.32 -6.00 8.65
CA ILE A 8 0.38 -5.28 7.56
C ILE A 8 -0.56 -5.02 6.39
N SER A 9 -1.41 -5.99 6.01
CA SER A 9 -2.41 -5.81 4.97
C SER A 9 -3.39 -4.68 5.29
N ALA A 10 -3.94 -4.66 6.51
CA ALA A 10 -4.83 -3.60 6.97
C ALA A 10 -4.15 -2.22 6.95
N LEU A 11 -2.87 -2.15 7.35
CA LEU A 11 -2.08 -0.93 7.31
C LEU A 11 -1.87 -0.43 5.87
N ILE A 12 -1.58 -1.32 4.93
CA ILE A 12 -1.44 -0.96 3.52
C ILE A 12 -2.76 -0.46 2.96
N TRP A 13 -3.88 -1.13 3.24
CA TRP A 13 -5.20 -0.64 2.82
C TRP A 13 -5.52 0.73 3.40
N PHE A 14 -5.24 0.96 4.68
CA PHE A 14 -5.37 2.28 5.28
C PHE A 14 -4.52 3.32 4.53
N CYS A 15 -3.25 3.01 4.23
CA CYS A 15 -2.40 3.88 3.44
C CYS A 15 -2.99 4.15 2.05
N VAL A 16 -3.50 3.13 1.35
CA VAL A 16 -4.11 3.23 0.02
C VAL A 16 -5.26 4.24 -0.01
N PHE A 17 -6.12 4.25 1.01
CA PHE A 17 -7.23 5.21 1.08
C PHE A 17 -6.78 6.63 1.40
N VAL A 18 -5.77 6.78 2.26
CA VAL A 18 -5.29 8.11 2.71
C VAL A 18 -4.34 8.75 1.70
N PHE A 19 -3.60 7.96 0.93
CA PHE A 19 -2.54 8.44 0.04
C PHE A 19 -2.99 9.51 -0.97
N PRO A 20 -4.15 9.38 -1.66
CA PRO A 20 -4.62 10.40 -2.60
C PRO A 20 -4.89 11.75 -1.93
N VAL A 21 -5.48 11.73 -0.73
CA VAL A 21 -5.74 12.93 0.08
C VAL A 21 -4.43 13.56 0.54
N TYR A 22 -3.48 12.73 0.98
CA TYR A 22 -2.14 13.19 1.35
C TYR A 22 -1.41 13.83 0.16
N GLY A 23 -1.50 13.23 -1.04
CA GLY A 23 -0.97 13.80 -2.29
C GLY A 23 -1.51 15.19 -2.58
N PHE A 24 -2.82 15.40 -2.42
CA PHE A 24 -3.45 16.72 -2.57
C PHE A 24 -2.89 17.76 -1.58
N VAL A 25 -2.80 17.40 -0.30
CA VAL A 25 -2.29 18.29 0.76
C VAL A 25 -0.81 18.61 0.54
N ALA A 26 -0.01 17.63 0.15
CA ALA A 26 1.40 17.80 -0.20
C ALA A 26 1.56 18.72 -1.41
N GLY A 27 0.69 18.61 -2.42
CA GLY A 27 0.68 19.48 -3.61
C GLY A 27 0.41 20.94 -3.27
N ARG A 28 -0.56 21.21 -2.39
CA ARG A 28 -0.85 22.56 -1.90
C ARG A 28 0.31 23.22 -1.17
N ARG A 29 1.16 22.42 -0.50
CA ARG A 29 2.32 22.90 0.26
C ARG A 29 3.64 22.75 -0.50
N ASP A 30 3.58 22.27 -1.73
CA ASP A 30 4.74 21.99 -2.59
C ASP A 30 5.80 21.08 -1.94
N ARG A 31 5.33 20.08 -1.19
CA ARG A 31 6.19 19.13 -0.45
C ARG A 31 6.40 17.84 -1.24
N ALA A 32 6.90 17.94 -2.46
CA ALA A 32 7.13 16.78 -3.34
C ALA A 32 8.05 15.72 -2.69
N GLU A 33 9.04 16.15 -1.92
CA GLU A 33 9.97 15.23 -1.24
C GLU A 33 9.26 14.39 -0.17
N HIS A 34 8.29 14.96 0.55
CA HIS A 34 7.51 14.21 1.55
C HIS A 34 6.58 13.20 0.90
N LEU A 35 6.08 13.48 -0.31
CA LEU A 35 5.29 12.53 -1.09
C LEU A 35 6.13 11.34 -1.55
N LYS A 36 7.36 11.58 -2.04
CA LYS A 36 8.31 10.51 -2.40
C LYS A 36 8.68 9.63 -1.21
N ARG A 37 8.95 10.23 -0.04
CA ARG A 37 9.24 9.48 1.19
C ARG A 37 8.05 8.62 1.61
N ALA A 38 6.84 9.17 1.60
CA ALA A 38 5.63 8.42 1.92
C ALA A 38 5.39 7.27 0.94
N GLN A 39 5.65 7.49 -0.36
CA GLN A 39 5.55 6.44 -1.38
C GLN A 39 6.55 5.33 -1.12
N GLY A 40 7.79 5.68 -0.75
CA GLY A 40 8.81 4.72 -0.33
C GLY A 40 8.33 3.84 0.82
N ILE A 41 7.73 4.43 1.86
CA ILE A 41 7.20 3.67 3.01
C ILE A 41 6.11 2.68 2.57
N VAL A 42 5.14 3.11 1.75
CA VAL A 42 4.06 2.25 1.27
C VAL A 42 4.60 1.09 0.42
N LEU A 43 5.57 1.36 -0.45
CA LEU A 43 6.23 0.33 -1.25
C LEU A 43 7.03 -0.65 -0.37
N SER A 44 7.74 -0.15 0.65
CA SER A 44 8.46 -1.01 1.60
C SER A 44 7.52 -1.90 2.40
N LEU A 45 6.37 -1.39 2.87
CA LEU A 45 5.36 -2.18 3.55
C LEU A 45 4.77 -3.26 2.63
N THR A 46 4.51 -2.90 1.38
CA THR A 46 4.01 -3.85 0.37
C THR A 46 5.05 -4.95 0.09
N ALA A 47 6.32 -4.58 -0.08
CA ALA A 47 7.41 -5.54 -0.27
C ALA A 47 7.58 -6.47 0.95
N LEU A 48 7.46 -5.93 2.17
CA LEU A 48 7.50 -6.72 3.39
C LEU A 48 6.35 -7.72 3.45
N LEU A 49 5.13 -7.30 3.10
CA LEU A 49 3.96 -8.18 3.03
C LEU A 49 4.17 -9.32 2.02
N LEU A 50 4.75 -9.02 0.85
CA LEU A 50 5.08 -10.03 -0.17
C LEU A 50 6.13 -11.02 0.35
N LEU A 51 7.18 -10.53 1.02
CA LEU A 51 8.22 -11.38 1.59
C LEU A 51 7.64 -12.32 2.67
N PHE A 52 6.76 -11.82 3.54
CA PHE A 52 6.06 -12.63 4.54
C PHE A 52 5.24 -13.75 3.92
N ASP A 53 4.66 -13.54 2.75
CA ASP A 53 3.90 -14.58 2.06
C ASP A 53 4.77 -15.69 1.52
N PHE A 54 5.90 -15.31 0.92
CA PHE A 54 6.87 -16.27 0.42
C PHE A 54 7.44 -17.11 1.56
N THR A 55 7.69 -16.52 2.73
CA THR A 55 8.18 -17.27 3.89
C THR A 55 7.08 -18.13 4.52
N LEU A 56 5.85 -17.65 4.61
CA LEU A 56 4.72 -18.42 5.14
C LEU A 56 4.36 -19.62 4.27
N GLY A 57 4.35 -19.46 2.94
CA GLY A 57 4.09 -20.57 2.01
C GLY A 57 5.15 -21.67 2.03
N VAL A 58 6.34 -21.41 2.59
CA VAL A 58 7.42 -22.40 2.74
C VAL A 58 7.42 -23.03 4.14
N MET A 59 6.92 -22.32 5.17
CA MET A 59 6.95 -22.80 6.56
C MET A 59 5.70 -23.57 7.01
N ILE A 60 4.56 -23.40 6.35
CA ILE A 60 3.29 -24.02 6.76
C ILE A 60 3.15 -25.40 6.12
N ASN A 61 3.07 -26.44 6.96
CA ASN A 61 2.92 -27.85 6.56
C ASN A 61 1.54 -28.44 6.95
N GLU A 62 0.61 -27.62 7.46
CA GLU A 62 -0.73 -28.05 7.85
C GLU A 62 -1.78 -27.66 6.80
N ASP A 63 -2.51 -28.65 6.29
CA ASP A 63 -3.49 -28.49 5.20
C ASP A 63 -4.61 -27.47 5.51
N ALA A 64 -4.95 -27.30 6.80
CA ALA A 64 -5.98 -26.35 7.23
C ALA A 64 -5.51 -24.89 7.17
N GLU A 65 -4.26 -24.61 7.56
CA GLU A 65 -3.67 -23.26 7.47
C GLU A 65 -3.35 -22.90 6.01
N MET A 66 -3.04 -23.89 5.16
CA MET A 66 -2.81 -23.70 3.73
C MET A 66 -4.05 -23.15 2.99
N ALA A 67 -5.24 -23.65 3.29
CA ALA A 67 -6.47 -23.18 2.66
C ALA A 67 -6.81 -21.71 3.02
N GLU A 68 -6.44 -21.28 4.23
CA GLU A 68 -6.61 -19.90 4.68
C GLU A 68 -5.56 -18.98 4.05
N LEU A 69 -4.34 -19.48 3.86
CA LEU A 69 -3.27 -18.80 3.12
C LEU A 69 -3.63 -18.56 1.66
N GLU A 70 -4.16 -19.57 0.96
CA GLU A 70 -4.57 -19.45 -0.46
C GLU A 70 -5.65 -18.38 -0.64
N ARG A 71 -6.62 -18.32 0.28
CA ARG A 71 -7.63 -17.26 0.28
C ARG A 71 -6.99 -15.90 0.44
N LEU A 72 -6.06 -15.73 1.38
CA LEU A 72 -5.35 -14.48 1.59
C LEU A 72 -4.50 -14.09 0.38
N GLN A 73 -3.84 -15.04 -0.28
CA GLN A 73 -3.05 -14.82 -1.50
C GLN A 73 -3.90 -14.32 -2.66
N SER A 74 -5.14 -14.79 -2.80
CA SER A 74 -6.06 -14.32 -3.84
C SER A 74 -6.33 -12.80 -3.76
N TYR A 75 -6.41 -12.24 -2.55
CA TYR A 75 -6.62 -10.80 -2.34
C TYR A 75 -5.39 -9.94 -2.63
N ARG A 76 -4.21 -10.53 -2.83
CA ARG A 76 -2.96 -9.77 -2.97
C ARG A 76 -2.79 -9.08 -4.30
N TRP A 77 -3.27 -9.70 -5.38
CA TRP A 77 -3.29 -9.03 -6.68
C TRP A 77 -4.15 -7.77 -6.65
N TRP A 78 -5.27 -7.81 -5.92
CA TRP A 78 -6.11 -6.64 -5.67
C TRP A 78 -5.40 -5.57 -4.84
N LEU A 79 -4.69 -5.97 -3.78
CA LEU A 79 -3.91 -5.03 -2.96
C LEU A 79 -2.81 -4.35 -3.76
N ILE A 80 -2.04 -5.08 -4.57
CA ILE A 80 -0.99 -4.51 -5.42
C ILE A 80 -1.60 -3.52 -6.43
N GLY A 81 -2.70 -3.91 -7.08
CA GLY A 81 -3.44 -3.03 -7.99
C GLY A 81 -3.92 -1.75 -7.28
N ALA A 82 -4.49 -1.89 -6.09
CA ALA A 82 -4.97 -0.76 -5.29
C ALA A 82 -3.83 0.18 -4.86
N VAL A 83 -2.67 -0.36 -4.47
CA VAL A 83 -1.46 0.43 -4.17
C VAL A 83 -1.01 1.20 -5.42
N ALA A 84 -0.88 0.53 -6.57
CA ALA A 84 -0.45 1.19 -7.81
C ALA A 84 -1.40 2.33 -8.22
N VAL A 85 -2.71 2.08 -8.19
CA VAL A 85 -3.74 3.07 -8.50
C VAL A 85 -3.71 4.23 -7.49
N SER A 86 -3.56 3.94 -6.20
CA SER A 86 -3.49 4.96 -5.15
C SER A 86 -2.26 5.85 -5.26
N LEU A 87 -1.09 5.28 -5.56
CA LEU A 87 0.13 6.04 -5.83
C LEU A 87 -0.05 6.97 -7.04
N GLY A 88 -0.61 6.46 -8.15
CA GLY A 88 -0.91 7.25 -9.34
C GLY A 88 -1.88 8.40 -9.05
N LEU A 89 -2.98 8.11 -8.33
CA LEU A 89 -3.96 9.11 -7.89
C LEU A 89 -3.34 10.18 -6.99
N ALA A 90 -2.44 9.82 -6.07
CA ALA A 90 -1.79 10.78 -5.20
C ALA A 90 -0.92 11.78 -5.97
N TRP A 91 -0.20 11.34 -7.01
CA TRP A 91 0.54 12.24 -7.88
C TRP A 91 -0.37 13.10 -8.77
N ALA A 92 -1.48 12.56 -9.27
CA ALA A 92 -2.48 13.35 -9.98
C ALA A 92 -3.08 14.45 -9.08
N MET A 93 -3.44 14.09 -7.84
CA MET A 93 -3.94 15.01 -6.82
C MET A 93 -2.90 16.04 -6.39
N PHE A 94 -1.62 15.66 -6.34
CA PHE A 94 -0.51 16.57 -6.09
C PHE A 94 -0.45 17.67 -7.16
N GLY A 95 -0.53 17.31 -8.44
CA GLY A 95 -0.56 18.28 -9.54
C GLY A 95 -1.79 19.20 -9.48
N LEU A 96 -2.97 18.67 -9.12
CA LEU A 96 -4.17 19.49 -8.88
C LEU A 96 -4.01 20.44 -7.68
N GLY A 97 -3.36 19.99 -6.62
CA GLY A 97 -3.05 20.78 -5.43
C GLY A 97 -2.12 21.96 -5.73
N GLN A 98 -1.10 21.74 -6.57
CA GLN A 98 -0.22 22.82 -7.05
C GLN A 98 -0.96 23.82 -7.93
N LYS A 99 -1.79 23.36 -8.88
CA LYS A 99 -2.60 24.26 -9.73
C LYS A 99 -3.52 25.15 -8.91
N LYS A 100 -4.18 24.61 -7.88
CA LYS A 100 -5.04 25.39 -6.96
C LYS A 100 -4.29 26.37 -6.05
N ARG A 101 -2.98 26.24 -5.89
CA ARG A 101 -2.15 27.21 -5.15
C ARG A 101 -1.75 28.39 -6.05
N ALA A 102 -1.59 28.14 -7.35
CA ALA A 102 -1.12 29.13 -8.31
C ALA A 102 -2.23 30.09 -8.79
N ASN A 103 -3.50 29.69 -8.66
CA ASN A 103 -4.69 30.54 -8.85
C ASN A 103 -5.11 31.19 -7.53
#